data_AF-A0A1Q8AHP8-F1
#
_entry.id   AF-A0A1Q8AHP8-F1
#
_cell.length_a   1.000
_cell.length_b   1.000
_cell.length_c   1.000
_cell.angle_alpha   90.00
_cell.angle_beta   90.00
_cell.angle_gamma   90.00
#
_symmetry.space_group_name_H-M   'P 1'
#
loop_
_entity.id
_entity.type
_entity.pdbx_description
1 polymer ?
#
loop_
_entity_poly.entity_id
_entity_poly.type
_entity_poly.pdbx_seq_one_letter_code
_entity_poly.pdbx_strand_id
1 'polypeptide(L)'
;MRFQRLFVAICLTVVTVHAQRGWTPLWNGKNLDGWTTWMRQPAPTSEVPGLKRNADGSYAEPIGSGRDPLRVFTVVNNVDGRPAIRISGEVFGELRTKASFKDYHLRLQFTWGEKKWPPRDRPETPRDSGLLYHVHAEPGVEGRTWARSIELQIQEHDVGDLYAIGSVIAVRARSRAGTQPMMYDYDPKGEWTFFSQSQGASGRCIKQPDNEKPTGEWNTVELVCLGDDCIHIVNGKVVMRLRG
;
A
#
# COMPACT_ATOMS: atom_id res chain seq x y z
N MET A 1 0.13 0.21 65.03
CA MET A 1 0.59 -0.09 63.66
C MET A 1 -0.30 0.67 62.67
N ARG A 2 0.21 1.69 61.99
CA ARG A 2 -0.54 2.47 60.99
C ARG A 2 -0.28 1.88 59.59
N PHE A 3 -1.32 1.37 58.94
CA PHE A 3 -1.28 0.96 57.53
C PHE A 3 -1.47 2.19 56.65
N GLN A 4 -0.47 2.50 55.81
CA GLN A 4 -0.54 3.54 54.79
C GLN A 4 -1.07 2.90 53.50
N ARG A 5 -2.30 3.26 53.10
CA ARG A 5 -2.89 2.78 51.84
C ARG A 5 -2.31 3.60 50.68
N LEU A 6 -1.54 2.94 49.82
CA LEU A 6 -1.06 3.49 48.57
C LEU A 6 -2.18 3.41 47.52
N PHE A 7 -2.67 4.56 47.05
CA PHE A 7 -3.56 4.62 45.89
C PHE A 7 -2.71 4.67 44.62
N VAL A 8 -2.76 3.60 43.82
CA VAL A 8 -2.21 3.59 42.46
C VAL A 8 -3.30 4.12 41.53
N ALA A 9 -3.11 5.32 40.98
CA ALA A 9 -3.97 5.86 39.93
C ALA A 9 -3.55 5.24 38.59
N ILE A 10 -4.39 4.33 38.06
CA ILE A 10 -4.24 3.80 36.70
C ILE A 10 -4.86 4.82 35.74
N CYS A 11 -4.01 5.62 35.08
CA CYS A 11 -4.46 6.46 33.97
C CYS A 11 -4.70 5.59 32.73
N LEU A 12 -5.97 5.25 32.46
CA LEU A 12 -6.38 4.79 31.14
C LEU A 12 -6.43 5.98 30.19
N THR A 13 -5.41 6.16 29.37
CA THR A 13 -5.46 7.06 28.21
C THR A 13 -6.27 6.40 27.11
N VAL A 14 -7.54 6.80 26.98
CA VAL A 14 -8.36 6.49 25.80
C VAL A 14 -7.96 7.44 24.69
N VAL A 15 -7.21 6.96 23.69
CA VAL A 15 -6.92 7.73 22.48
C VAL A 15 -8.12 7.61 21.56
N THR A 16 -9.00 8.60 21.59
CA THR A 16 -10.06 8.78 20.59
C THR A 16 -9.45 9.31 19.29
N VAL A 17 -9.75 8.63 18.17
CA VAL A 17 -9.45 9.12 16.82
C VAL A 17 -10.28 10.37 16.58
N HIS A 18 -9.72 11.53 16.92
CA HIS A 18 -10.33 12.82 16.64
C HIS A 18 -10.05 13.20 15.19
N ALA A 19 -11.09 13.59 14.47
CA ALA A 19 -10.96 14.37 13.26
C ALA A 19 -10.16 15.65 13.61
N GLN A 20 -8.92 15.78 13.13
CA GLN A 20 -8.32 17.11 12.97
C GLN A 20 -9.28 17.92 12.10
N ARG A 21 -9.49 19.22 12.39
CA ARG A 21 -10.38 20.06 11.56
C ARG A 21 -10.04 19.88 10.08
N GLY A 22 -11.03 19.45 9.28
CA GLY A 22 -10.86 19.18 7.84
C GLY A 22 -10.48 17.74 7.45
N TRP A 23 -10.23 16.84 8.39
CA TRP A 23 -9.89 15.44 8.13
C TRP A 23 -11.02 14.49 8.53
N THR A 24 -11.35 13.55 7.65
CA THR A 24 -12.26 12.44 7.97
C THR A 24 -11.47 11.14 8.03
N PRO A 25 -11.57 10.34 9.11
CA PRO A 25 -10.91 9.04 9.17
C PRO A 25 -11.38 8.11 8.05
N LEU A 26 -10.44 7.62 7.23
CA LEU A 26 -10.74 6.62 6.20
C LEU A 26 -10.95 5.22 6.82
N TRP A 27 -10.23 4.93 7.90
CA TRP A 27 -10.40 3.72 8.71
C TRP A 27 -10.96 4.08 10.09
N ASN A 28 -11.90 3.27 10.59
CA ASN A 28 -12.61 3.53 11.84
C ASN A 28 -11.83 3.16 13.12
N GLY A 29 -10.61 2.61 12.98
CA GLY A 29 -9.74 2.25 14.09
C GLY A 29 -10.09 0.93 14.80
N LYS A 30 -11.12 0.20 14.34
CA LYS A 30 -11.65 -0.99 15.05
C LYS A 30 -11.73 -2.23 14.18
N ASN A 31 -12.22 -2.11 12.95
CA ASN A 31 -12.47 -3.23 12.04
C ASN A 31 -12.33 -2.78 10.58
N LEU A 32 -12.64 -3.65 9.62
CA LEU A 32 -12.55 -3.34 8.19
C LEU A 32 -13.89 -2.91 7.59
N ASP A 33 -14.83 -2.41 8.40
CA ASP A 33 -16.07 -1.84 7.86
C ASP A 33 -15.74 -0.66 6.95
N GLY A 34 -16.42 -0.59 5.80
CA GLY A 34 -16.10 0.36 4.74
C GLY A 34 -15.06 -0.13 3.73
N TRP A 35 -14.53 -1.34 3.89
CA TRP A 35 -13.55 -1.93 2.98
C TRP A 35 -14.07 -3.23 2.33
N THR A 36 -13.51 -3.57 1.18
CA THR A 36 -13.66 -4.86 0.49
C THR A 36 -12.30 -5.49 0.30
N THR A 37 -12.24 -6.81 0.33
CA THR A 37 -11.01 -7.58 0.08
C THR A 37 -11.13 -8.36 -1.22
N TRP A 38 -10.00 -8.52 -1.90
CA TRP A 38 -9.80 -9.49 -2.97
C TRP A 38 -8.39 -10.07 -2.86
N MET A 39 -8.21 -11.35 -3.14
CA MET A 39 -6.88 -12.01 -3.16
C MET A 39 -6.74 -12.93 -4.36
N ARG A 40 -5.55 -12.94 -4.97
CA ARG A 40 -5.23 -13.80 -6.11
C ARG A 40 -5.06 -15.28 -5.70
N GLN A 41 -4.64 -16.12 -6.65
CA GLN A 41 -4.18 -17.48 -6.39
C GLN A 41 -3.03 -17.47 -5.36
N PRO A 42 -3.18 -18.17 -4.22
CA PRO A 42 -2.13 -18.29 -3.21
C PRO A 42 -0.89 -19.04 -3.73
N ALA A 43 0.22 -18.93 -3.01
CA ALA A 43 1.37 -19.80 -3.24
C ALA A 43 0.98 -21.26 -2.94
N PRO A 44 1.55 -22.26 -3.65
CA PRO A 44 1.31 -23.67 -3.34
C PRO A 44 1.64 -24.05 -1.89
N THR A 45 2.53 -23.30 -1.23
CA THR A 45 2.94 -23.50 0.16
C THR A 45 1.95 -22.97 1.20
N SER A 46 0.98 -22.12 0.81
CA SER A 46 -0.10 -21.69 1.71
C SER A 46 -1.16 -22.78 1.80
N GLU A 47 -1.79 -22.92 2.98
CA GLU A 47 -2.88 -23.87 3.19
C GLU A 47 -4.22 -23.14 3.31
N VAL A 48 -5.00 -23.19 2.24
CA VAL A 48 -6.26 -22.45 2.12
C VAL A 48 -7.47 -23.39 2.24
N PRO A 49 -8.24 -23.32 3.35
CA PRO A 49 -9.43 -24.13 3.53
C PRO A 49 -10.44 -24.01 2.38
N GLY A 50 -10.82 -25.16 1.83
CA GLY A 50 -11.86 -25.28 0.80
C GLY A 50 -11.47 -24.79 -0.58
N LEU A 51 -10.20 -24.44 -0.83
CA LEU A 51 -9.73 -24.02 -2.16
C LEU A 51 -9.09 -25.21 -2.89
N LYS A 52 -9.50 -25.46 -4.14
CA LYS A 52 -9.05 -26.64 -4.90
C LYS A 52 -7.65 -26.43 -5.46
N ARG A 53 -6.86 -27.51 -5.47
CA ARG A 53 -5.55 -27.57 -6.12
C ARG A 53 -5.61 -28.40 -7.39
N ASN A 54 -4.80 -28.01 -8.36
CA ASN A 54 -4.48 -28.80 -9.54
C ASN A 54 -3.53 -29.96 -9.18
N ALA A 55 -3.31 -30.88 -10.11
CA ALA A 55 -2.42 -32.02 -9.91
C ALA A 55 -0.95 -31.64 -9.62
N ASP A 56 -0.52 -30.46 -10.06
CA ASP A 56 0.81 -29.89 -9.81
C ASP A 56 0.93 -29.15 -8.45
N GLY A 57 -0.14 -29.15 -7.65
CA GLY A 57 -0.20 -28.49 -6.34
C GLY A 57 -0.54 -26.99 -6.39
N SER A 58 -0.60 -26.38 -7.58
CA SER A 58 -1.05 -25.00 -7.75
C SER A 58 -2.55 -24.85 -7.45
N TYR A 59 -2.97 -23.68 -6.99
CA TYR A 59 -4.40 -23.40 -6.79
C TYR A 59 -5.11 -23.15 -8.11
N ALA A 60 -6.25 -23.83 -8.31
CA ALA A 60 -7.04 -23.76 -9.54
C ALA A 60 -7.75 -22.41 -9.73
N GLU A 61 -8.01 -21.71 -8.63
CA GLU A 61 -8.80 -20.48 -8.60
C GLU A 61 -8.24 -19.52 -7.53
N PRO A 62 -8.49 -18.20 -7.66
CA PRO A 62 -8.08 -17.25 -6.64
C PRO A 62 -8.91 -17.41 -5.36
N ILE A 63 -8.44 -16.89 -4.22
CA ILE A 63 -9.31 -16.75 -3.04
C ILE A 63 -10.51 -15.85 -3.38
N GLY A 64 -10.29 -14.80 -4.18
CA GLY A 64 -11.33 -13.94 -4.69
C GLY A 64 -11.85 -12.92 -3.66
N SER A 65 -13.03 -12.36 -3.94
CA SER A 65 -13.62 -11.29 -3.14
C SER A 65 -14.36 -11.80 -1.89
N GLY A 66 -14.33 -11.00 -0.82
CA GLY A 66 -15.27 -11.15 0.32
C GLY A 66 -15.00 -12.33 1.26
N ARG A 67 -13.86 -13.01 1.11
CA ARG A 67 -13.39 -14.04 2.06
C ARG A 67 -11.91 -13.86 2.35
N ASP A 68 -11.51 -14.11 3.61
CA ASP A 68 -10.11 -14.06 4.03
C ASP A 68 -9.78 -15.20 5.01
N PRO A 69 -9.66 -16.45 4.50
CA PRO A 69 -9.41 -17.61 5.35
C PRO A 69 -8.00 -17.64 5.95
N LEU A 70 -7.05 -16.89 5.36
CA LEU A 70 -5.65 -16.81 5.81
C LEU A 70 -5.38 -15.60 6.71
N ARG A 71 -6.41 -14.77 6.96
CA ARG A 71 -6.28 -13.57 7.79
C ARG A 71 -5.19 -12.63 7.25
N VAL A 72 -5.14 -12.48 5.92
CA VAL A 72 -4.25 -11.57 5.23
C VAL A 72 -4.51 -10.13 5.66
N PHE A 73 -5.78 -9.74 5.76
CA PHE A 73 -6.21 -8.43 6.21
C PHE A 73 -6.83 -8.53 7.60
N THR A 74 -6.11 -8.03 8.60
CA THR A 74 -6.54 -8.08 10.01
C THR A 74 -6.39 -6.74 10.70
N VAL A 75 -6.99 -6.61 11.87
CA VAL A 75 -6.69 -5.52 12.81
C VAL A 75 -5.87 -6.11 13.96
N VAL A 76 -4.76 -5.46 14.27
CA VAL A 76 -3.99 -5.70 15.48
C VAL A 76 -4.21 -4.54 16.44
N ASN A 77 -4.35 -4.83 17.73
CA ASN A 77 -4.76 -3.83 18.72
C ASN A 77 -3.60 -3.03 19.31
N ASN A 78 -2.35 -3.44 19.06
CA ASN A 78 -1.18 -2.81 19.65
C ASN A 78 0.05 -2.94 18.74
N VAL A 79 0.31 -1.89 17.97
CA VAL A 79 1.60 -1.58 17.34
C VAL A 79 2.00 -0.22 17.91
N ASP A 80 3.03 -0.19 18.75
CA ASP A 80 3.48 1.00 19.48
C ASP A 80 2.36 1.77 20.19
N GLY A 81 1.48 1.04 20.88
CA GLY A 81 0.38 1.58 21.68
C GLY A 81 -0.87 1.94 20.87
N ARG A 82 -0.96 1.59 19.58
CA ARG A 82 -2.10 1.95 18.72
C ARG A 82 -2.63 0.74 17.94
N PRO A 83 -3.94 0.71 17.61
CA PRO A 83 -4.45 -0.28 16.69
C PRO A 83 -3.99 0.04 15.26
N ALA A 84 -3.79 -1.00 14.45
CA ALA A 84 -3.39 -0.87 13.04
C ALA A 84 -4.04 -1.96 12.18
N ILE A 85 -4.25 -1.64 10.90
CA ILE A 85 -4.50 -2.67 9.90
C ILE A 85 -3.18 -3.41 9.66
N ARG A 86 -3.20 -4.73 9.80
CA ARG A 86 -2.09 -5.61 9.47
C ARG A 86 -2.39 -6.35 8.16
N ILE A 87 -1.50 -6.16 7.19
CA ILE A 87 -1.48 -6.90 5.94
C ILE A 87 -0.37 -7.95 6.05
N SER A 88 -0.72 -9.24 6.05
CA SER A 88 0.27 -10.31 6.28
C SER A 88 1.24 -10.52 5.12
N GLY A 89 0.79 -10.19 3.90
CA GLY A 89 1.53 -10.45 2.66
C GLY A 89 1.55 -11.91 2.21
N GLU A 90 0.80 -12.81 2.87
CA GLU A 90 0.81 -14.25 2.53
C GLU A 90 0.21 -14.52 1.14
N VAL A 91 -0.80 -13.75 0.76
CA VAL A 91 -1.36 -13.78 -0.59
C VAL A 91 -1.46 -12.34 -1.08
N PHE A 92 -1.04 -12.11 -2.32
CA PHE A 92 -1.23 -10.79 -2.93
C PHE A 92 -2.72 -10.50 -3.11
N GLY A 93 -3.11 -9.28 -2.79
CA GLY A 93 -4.51 -8.90 -2.80
C GLY A 93 -4.71 -7.44 -2.42
N GLU A 94 -5.94 -6.98 -2.62
CA GLU A 94 -6.33 -5.59 -2.42
C GLU A 94 -7.26 -5.46 -1.21
N LEU A 95 -6.99 -4.46 -0.38
CA LEU A 95 -7.96 -3.91 0.57
C LEU A 95 -8.43 -2.57 0.01
N ARG A 96 -9.65 -2.54 -0.51
CA ARG A 96 -10.21 -1.41 -1.27
C ARG A 96 -11.32 -0.72 -0.49
N THR A 97 -11.38 0.60 -0.53
CA THR A 97 -12.49 1.36 0.05
C THR A 97 -13.79 1.08 -0.71
N LYS A 98 -14.91 0.98 0.01
CA LYS A 98 -16.25 0.96 -0.62
C LYS A 98 -16.64 2.33 -1.18
N ALA A 99 -16.11 3.40 -0.59
CA ALA A 99 -16.30 4.76 -1.06
C ALA A 99 -15.32 5.07 -2.22
N SER A 100 -15.76 5.97 -3.10
CA SER A 100 -14.95 6.53 -4.18
C SER A 100 -14.66 8.01 -3.91
N PHE A 101 -13.47 8.45 -4.28
CA PHE A 101 -12.99 9.81 -4.05
C PHE A 101 -12.41 10.36 -5.35
N LYS A 102 -12.57 11.67 -5.57
CA LYS A 102 -12.03 12.38 -6.73
C LYS A 102 -10.91 13.32 -6.31
N ASP A 103 -11.28 14.42 -5.67
CA ASP A 103 -10.36 15.43 -5.12
C ASP A 103 -10.24 15.25 -3.61
N TYR A 104 -9.03 14.98 -3.13
CA TYR A 104 -8.78 14.69 -1.73
C TYR A 104 -7.30 14.85 -1.37
N HIS A 105 -7.06 15.03 -0.09
CA HIS A 105 -5.75 14.84 0.53
C HIS A 105 -5.87 13.62 1.45
N LEU A 106 -5.16 12.55 1.12
CA LEU A 106 -5.05 11.34 1.92
C LEU A 106 -3.71 11.32 2.64
N ARG A 107 -3.72 10.91 3.91
CA ARG A 107 -2.53 10.69 4.73
C ARG A 107 -2.66 9.36 5.46
N LEU A 108 -1.60 8.55 5.43
CA LEU A 108 -1.50 7.33 6.21
C LEU A 108 -0.08 7.13 6.74
N GLN A 109 0.05 6.31 7.78
CA GLN A 109 1.33 5.89 8.31
C GLN A 109 1.47 4.38 8.16
N PHE A 110 2.69 3.91 7.91
CA PHE A 110 3.00 2.49 7.83
C PHE A 110 4.34 2.19 8.51
N THR A 111 4.50 0.93 8.91
CA THR A 111 5.78 0.34 9.33
C THR A 111 5.82 -1.12 8.88
N TRP A 112 7.01 -1.68 8.77
CA TRP A 112 7.23 -3.04 8.31
C TRP A 112 7.19 -4.05 9.46
N GLY A 113 6.41 -5.11 9.28
CA GLY A 113 6.52 -6.31 10.12
C GLY A 113 7.69 -7.20 9.70
N GLU A 114 8.04 -8.18 10.52
CA GLU A 114 9.23 -9.02 10.27
C GLU A 114 8.97 -10.15 9.28
N LYS A 115 7.81 -10.81 9.39
CA LYS A 115 7.46 -12.01 8.61
C LYS A 115 7.27 -11.68 7.13
N LYS A 116 7.91 -12.48 6.28
CA LYS A 116 7.73 -12.51 4.83
C LYS A 116 7.18 -13.87 4.38
N TRP A 117 6.60 -13.89 3.19
CA TRP A 117 5.99 -15.07 2.59
C TRP A 117 6.45 -15.27 1.15
N PRO A 118 6.49 -16.52 0.66
CA PRO A 118 6.75 -16.78 -0.76
C PRO A 118 5.81 -15.97 -1.66
N PRO A 119 6.31 -15.42 -2.79
CA PRO A 119 7.67 -15.59 -3.33
C PRO A 119 8.69 -14.57 -2.79
N ARG A 120 8.32 -13.75 -1.81
CA ARG A 120 9.15 -12.65 -1.26
C ARG A 120 9.78 -12.97 0.10
N ASP A 121 9.86 -14.24 0.48
CA ASP A 121 10.37 -14.70 1.76
C ASP A 121 11.90 -14.71 1.87
N ARG A 122 12.61 -14.62 0.74
CA ARG A 122 14.09 -14.55 0.75
C ARG A 122 14.59 -13.28 1.42
N PRO A 123 15.68 -13.32 2.22
CA PRO A 123 16.18 -12.15 2.96
C PRO A 123 16.40 -10.91 2.10
N GLU A 124 16.97 -11.08 0.91
CA GLU A 124 17.30 -10.03 -0.05
C GLU A 124 16.09 -9.46 -0.79
N THR A 125 14.94 -10.15 -0.80
CA THR A 125 13.75 -9.65 -1.47
C THR A 125 13.07 -8.59 -0.59
N PRO A 126 12.88 -7.35 -1.08
CA PRO A 126 12.22 -6.28 -0.33
C PRO A 126 10.78 -6.65 0.08
N ARG A 127 10.31 -6.14 1.21
CA ARG A 127 8.89 -6.10 1.56
C ARG A 127 8.19 -5.09 0.67
N ASP A 128 6.96 -5.41 0.29
CA ASP A 128 6.27 -4.78 -0.83
C ASP A 128 4.78 -4.62 -0.52
N SER A 129 4.26 -3.43 -0.79
CA SER A 129 2.89 -3.00 -0.62
C SER A 129 2.67 -1.76 -1.49
N GLY A 130 1.47 -1.20 -1.51
CA GLY A 130 1.21 -0.03 -2.34
C GLY A 130 -0.03 0.72 -1.91
N LEU A 131 0.00 2.03 -2.15
CA LEU A 131 -1.20 2.86 -2.12
C LEU A 131 -1.69 3.06 -3.57
N LEU A 132 -2.67 2.25 -3.95
CA LEU A 132 -3.32 2.32 -5.25
C LEU A 132 -4.50 3.29 -5.20
N TYR A 133 -4.60 4.18 -6.17
CA TYR A 133 -5.61 5.22 -6.23
C TYR A 133 -6.17 5.42 -7.64
N HIS A 134 -7.35 6.06 -7.70
CA HIS A 134 -8.17 6.18 -8.92
C HIS A 134 -8.34 4.84 -9.64
N VAL A 135 -8.60 3.81 -8.83
CA VAL A 135 -8.85 2.43 -9.28
C VAL A 135 -10.13 2.40 -10.10
N HIS A 136 -10.07 1.89 -11.34
CA HIS A 136 -11.17 1.93 -12.30
C HIS A 136 -11.40 0.59 -13.02
N ALA A 137 -11.01 -0.51 -12.39
CA ALA A 137 -11.35 -1.86 -12.82
C ALA A 137 -11.71 -2.74 -11.61
N GLU A 138 -12.52 -3.76 -11.87
CA GLU A 138 -12.76 -4.83 -10.90
C GLU A 138 -11.45 -5.60 -10.62
N PRO A 139 -11.23 -6.05 -9.38
CA PRO A 139 -10.04 -6.81 -9.04
C PRO A 139 -10.04 -8.18 -9.74
N GLY A 140 -8.86 -8.68 -10.12
CA GLY A 140 -8.72 -9.97 -10.80
C GLY A 140 -9.06 -9.98 -12.30
N VAL A 141 -9.57 -8.88 -12.86
CA VAL A 141 -9.82 -8.75 -14.30
C VAL A 141 -8.51 -8.99 -15.07
N GLU A 142 -8.59 -9.74 -16.18
CA GLU A 142 -7.44 -10.17 -17.00
C GLU A 142 -6.39 -10.99 -16.23
N GLY A 143 -6.76 -11.60 -15.10
CA GLY A 143 -5.83 -12.34 -14.24
C GLY A 143 -4.82 -11.44 -13.51
N ARG A 144 -5.06 -10.11 -13.49
CA ARG A 144 -4.20 -9.15 -12.81
C ARG A 144 -4.31 -9.32 -11.31
N THR A 145 -3.18 -9.13 -10.63
CA THR A 145 -3.15 -9.04 -9.17
C THR A 145 -3.68 -7.69 -8.70
N TRP A 146 -3.33 -6.63 -9.42
CA TRP A 146 -3.73 -5.26 -9.14
C TRP A 146 -4.69 -4.77 -10.22
N ALA A 147 -5.84 -4.23 -9.82
CA ALA A 147 -6.75 -3.54 -10.69
C ALA A 147 -6.10 -2.31 -11.31
N ARG A 148 -6.66 -1.86 -12.44
CA ARG A 148 -6.14 -0.68 -13.14
C ARG A 148 -6.24 0.55 -12.25
N SER A 149 -5.10 1.18 -12.00
CA SER A 149 -4.95 2.30 -11.08
C SER A 149 -3.62 3.02 -11.30
N ILE A 150 -3.41 4.09 -10.53
CA ILE A 150 -2.09 4.64 -10.29
C ILE A 150 -1.63 4.21 -8.90
N GLU A 151 -0.33 3.95 -8.73
CA GLU A 151 0.26 3.51 -7.47
C GLU A 151 1.30 4.51 -6.98
N LEU A 152 1.16 4.91 -5.71
CA LEU A 152 2.26 5.40 -4.88
C LEU A 152 2.87 4.17 -4.22
N GLN A 153 4.07 3.79 -4.68
CA GLN A 153 4.75 2.57 -4.25
C GLN A 153 5.09 2.62 -2.75
N ILE A 154 4.87 1.51 -2.05
CA ILE A 154 5.28 1.33 -0.65
C ILE A 154 6.05 0.01 -0.58
N GLN A 155 7.24 -0.02 -1.18
CA GLN A 155 8.19 -1.12 -1.09
C GLN A 155 9.47 -0.58 -0.44
N GLU A 156 10.14 -1.39 0.39
CA GLU A 156 11.44 -1.00 0.97
C GLU A 156 12.37 -0.45 -0.13
N HIS A 157 12.97 0.73 0.13
CA HIS A 157 13.86 1.49 -0.75
C HIS A 157 13.20 2.24 -1.91
N ASP A 158 11.93 1.94 -2.22
CA ASP A 158 11.20 2.45 -3.38
C ASP A 158 9.95 3.27 -2.96
N VAL A 159 9.80 3.65 -1.69
CA VAL A 159 8.60 4.34 -1.17
C VAL A 159 8.41 5.72 -1.83
N GLY A 160 7.33 5.90 -2.58
CA GLY A 160 7.00 7.13 -3.31
C GLY A 160 7.31 7.09 -4.81
N ASP A 161 7.83 5.96 -5.31
CA ASP A 161 7.89 5.72 -6.75
C ASP A 161 6.48 5.62 -7.35
N LEU A 162 6.37 6.00 -8.62
CA LEU A 162 5.16 5.80 -9.39
C LEU A 162 5.17 4.40 -10.01
N TYR A 163 4.02 3.71 -10.00
CA TYR A 163 3.67 2.71 -11.00
C TYR A 163 2.30 3.02 -11.62
N ALA A 164 2.24 3.11 -12.95
CA ALA A 164 0.98 3.30 -13.69
C ALA A 164 0.36 1.94 -14.06
N ILE A 165 -0.39 1.32 -13.16
CA ILE A 165 -0.87 -0.06 -13.29
C ILE A 165 -2.01 -0.14 -14.31
N GLY A 166 -1.72 -0.66 -15.51
CA GLY A 166 -2.73 -0.81 -16.57
C GLY A 166 -3.48 0.50 -16.90
N SER A 167 -2.81 1.62 -16.64
CA SER A 167 -3.32 3.00 -16.70
C SER A 167 -2.24 3.89 -17.31
N VAL A 168 -2.60 5.10 -17.70
CA VAL A 168 -1.66 6.07 -18.27
C VAL A 168 -1.63 7.33 -17.41
N ILE A 169 -0.44 7.83 -17.09
CA ILE A 169 -0.28 9.14 -16.43
C ILE A 169 1.03 9.79 -16.86
N ALA A 170 1.08 11.12 -16.88
CA ALA A 170 2.27 11.88 -17.24
C ALA A 170 3.04 12.35 -16.01
N VAL A 171 4.38 12.31 -16.10
CA VAL A 171 5.30 12.85 -15.10
C VAL A 171 6.40 13.62 -15.83
N ARG A 172 6.84 14.75 -15.26
CA ARG A 172 8.10 15.37 -15.71
C ARG A 172 9.27 14.52 -15.23
N ALA A 173 10.01 13.94 -16.17
CA ALA A 173 11.05 12.97 -15.87
C ALA A 173 12.28 13.14 -16.77
N ARG A 174 13.38 12.57 -16.34
CA ARG A 174 14.60 12.39 -17.15
C ARG A 174 14.94 10.91 -17.22
N SER A 175 15.32 10.47 -18.41
CA SER A 175 15.87 9.13 -18.61
C SER A 175 17.22 9.00 -17.89
N ARG A 176 17.41 7.89 -17.16
CA ARG A 176 18.68 7.57 -16.50
C ARG A 176 19.62 6.92 -17.51
N ALA A 177 20.64 7.67 -17.93
CA ALA A 177 21.63 7.20 -18.89
C ALA A 177 22.30 5.89 -18.42
N GLY A 178 22.53 4.96 -19.35
CA GLY A 178 23.21 3.70 -19.09
C GLY A 178 22.35 2.60 -18.45
N THR A 179 21.04 2.81 -18.29
CA THR A 179 20.12 1.77 -17.79
C THR A 179 19.49 0.95 -18.91
N GLN A 180 19.37 -0.37 -18.69
CA GLN A 180 18.68 -1.31 -19.57
C GLN A 180 17.83 -2.26 -18.71
N PRO A 181 16.48 -2.22 -18.79
CA PRO A 181 15.68 -1.28 -19.58
C PRO A 181 15.86 0.17 -19.12
N MET A 182 15.45 1.11 -19.98
CA MET A 182 15.51 2.54 -19.66
C MET A 182 14.72 2.85 -18.38
N MET A 183 15.39 3.44 -17.40
CA MET A 183 14.78 3.94 -16.17
C MET A 183 14.55 5.45 -16.27
N TYR A 184 13.58 5.95 -15.52
CA TYR A 184 13.25 7.37 -15.48
C TYR A 184 13.23 7.87 -14.05
N ASP A 185 13.91 8.98 -13.81
CA ASP A 185 13.88 9.73 -12.56
C ASP A 185 12.90 10.90 -12.68
N TYR A 186 12.07 11.11 -11.66
CA TYR A 186 11.28 12.32 -11.53
C TYR A 186 12.21 13.53 -11.50
N ASP A 187 11.95 14.50 -12.38
CA ASP A 187 12.64 15.78 -12.37
C ASP A 187 11.61 16.85 -12.73
N PRO A 188 11.30 17.81 -11.84
CA PRO A 188 10.35 18.87 -12.15
C PRO A 188 10.78 19.76 -13.33
N LYS A 189 12.05 19.69 -13.76
CA LYS A 189 12.61 20.34 -14.94
C LYS A 189 12.85 19.35 -16.10
N GLY A 190 12.40 18.11 -15.96
CA GLY A 190 12.41 17.10 -17.02
C GLY A 190 11.30 17.29 -18.04
N GLU A 191 11.30 16.41 -19.04
CA GLU A 191 10.29 16.38 -20.10
C GLU A 191 9.05 15.63 -19.65
N TRP A 192 7.88 16.02 -20.19
CA TRP A 192 6.66 15.26 -19.96
C TRP A 192 6.79 13.87 -20.61
N THR A 193 6.77 12.85 -19.77
CA THR A 193 6.82 11.45 -20.19
C THR A 193 5.56 10.74 -19.71
N PHE A 194 4.94 9.97 -20.59
CA PHE A 194 3.79 9.12 -20.23
C PHE A 194 4.27 7.77 -19.72
N PHE A 195 3.72 7.34 -18.59
CA PHE A 195 3.99 6.04 -17.97
C PHE A 195 2.75 5.17 -18.06
N SER A 196 2.96 3.91 -18.46
CA SER A 196 1.96 2.85 -18.47
C SER A 196 2.65 1.52 -18.26
N GLN A 197 2.18 0.75 -17.28
CA GLN A 197 2.59 -0.63 -17.08
C GLN A 197 1.80 -1.51 -18.05
N SER A 198 2.40 -1.73 -19.21
CA SER A 198 1.84 -2.52 -20.31
C SER A 198 2.97 -3.16 -21.11
N GLN A 199 2.82 -4.42 -21.49
CA GLN A 199 3.63 -5.14 -22.49
C GLN A 199 5.11 -4.70 -22.57
N GLY A 200 5.92 -5.10 -21.57
CA GLY A 200 7.36 -4.84 -21.54
C GLY A 200 7.77 -3.47 -20.99
N ALA A 201 6.84 -2.54 -20.80
CA ALA A 201 7.09 -1.30 -20.07
C ALA A 201 6.78 -1.48 -18.58
N SER A 202 7.69 -1.03 -17.71
CA SER A 202 7.52 -1.11 -16.26
C SER A 202 6.38 -0.22 -15.75
N GLY A 203 6.09 0.88 -16.45
CA GLY A 203 5.21 1.95 -15.98
C GLY A 203 5.77 2.70 -14.76
N ARG A 204 7.07 2.53 -14.46
CA ARG A 204 7.72 3.07 -13.26
C ARG A 204 8.39 4.41 -13.52
N CYS A 205 8.16 5.38 -12.64
CA CYS A 205 9.01 6.57 -12.51
C CYS A 205 9.59 6.62 -11.09
N ILE A 206 10.91 6.76 -10.99
CA ILE A 206 11.64 6.75 -9.72
C ILE A 206 11.51 8.12 -9.05
N LYS A 207 11.15 8.12 -7.77
CA LYS A 207 10.95 9.33 -6.97
C LYS A 207 12.22 10.18 -6.86
N GLN A 208 12.07 11.49 -6.67
CA GLN A 208 13.16 12.38 -6.30
C GLN A 208 12.66 13.51 -5.38
N PRO A 209 13.28 13.75 -4.19
CA PRO A 209 14.34 12.95 -3.58
C PRO A 209 13.82 11.64 -2.97
N ASP A 210 14.72 10.76 -2.53
CA ASP A 210 14.37 9.75 -1.54
C ASP A 210 14.23 10.39 -0.16
N ASN A 211 13.15 10.05 0.54
CA ASN A 211 12.87 10.54 1.89
C ASN A 211 12.24 9.44 2.76
N GLU A 212 12.45 8.16 2.41
CA GLU A 212 12.09 7.02 3.24
C GLU A 212 12.98 6.98 4.50
N LYS A 213 12.38 6.63 5.65
CA LYS A 213 13.14 6.35 6.87
C LYS A 213 13.69 4.92 6.86
N PRO A 214 14.71 4.61 7.68
CA PRO A 214 15.21 3.24 7.82
C PRO A 214 14.10 2.20 8.03
N THR A 215 14.29 1.01 7.47
CA THR A 215 13.38 -0.13 7.62
C THR A 215 13.03 -0.37 9.09
N GLY A 216 11.74 -0.46 9.38
CA GLY A 216 11.19 -0.66 10.73
C GLY A 216 10.72 0.62 11.41
N GLU A 217 11.14 1.79 10.93
CA GLU A 217 10.60 3.07 11.40
C GLU A 217 9.24 3.39 10.76
N TRP A 218 8.41 4.12 11.51
CA TRP A 218 7.15 4.67 11.00
C TRP A 218 7.39 5.74 9.94
N ASN A 219 6.93 5.43 8.73
CA ASN A 219 6.87 6.34 7.61
C ASN A 219 5.47 6.95 7.47
N THR A 220 5.39 8.19 7.03
CA THR A 220 4.12 8.84 6.64
C THR A 220 4.14 9.07 5.13
N VAL A 221 3.10 8.61 4.44
CA VAL A 221 2.87 8.94 3.04
C VAL A 221 1.60 9.74 2.91
N GLU A 222 1.61 10.68 1.97
CA GLU A 222 0.45 11.48 1.62
C GLU A 222 0.27 11.50 0.12
N LEU A 223 -0.99 11.52 -0.28
CA LEU A 223 -1.43 11.62 -1.65
C LEU A 223 -2.39 12.80 -1.74
N VAL A 224 -2.08 13.76 -2.61
CA VAL A 224 -3.00 14.85 -2.95
C VAL A 224 -3.46 14.63 -4.37
N CYS A 225 -4.78 14.55 -4.58
CA CYS A 225 -5.42 14.53 -5.89
C CYS A 225 -6.29 15.79 -6.00
N LEU A 226 -6.08 16.60 -7.03
CA LEU A 226 -6.89 17.79 -7.30
C LEU A 226 -6.99 18.02 -8.81
N GLY A 227 -8.19 17.83 -9.36
CA GLY A 227 -8.40 17.88 -10.80
C GLY A 227 -7.58 16.78 -11.49
N ASP A 228 -6.73 17.19 -12.43
CA ASP A 228 -5.88 16.27 -13.20
C ASP A 228 -4.49 16.09 -12.56
N ASP A 229 -4.21 16.74 -11.43
CA ASP A 229 -2.91 16.72 -10.78
C ASP A 229 -2.90 15.81 -9.55
N CYS A 230 -1.84 15.02 -9.42
CA CYS A 230 -1.57 14.20 -8.24
C CYS A 230 -0.17 14.48 -7.68
N ILE A 231 -0.01 14.40 -6.36
CA ILE A 231 1.28 14.62 -5.67
C ILE A 231 1.52 13.47 -4.69
N HIS A 232 2.70 12.85 -4.79
CA HIS A 232 3.17 11.90 -3.76
C HIS A 232 4.10 12.63 -2.80
N ILE A 233 3.83 12.47 -1.51
CA ILE A 233 4.58 13.07 -0.43
C ILE A 233 5.05 11.95 0.51
N VAL A 234 6.34 11.89 0.78
CA VAL A 234 6.94 10.93 1.72
C VAL A 234 7.60 11.72 2.84
N ASN A 235 7.21 11.47 4.08
CA ASN A 235 7.71 12.14 5.29
C ASN A 235 7.81 13.67 5.16
N GLY A 236 6.76 14.30 4.61
CA GLY A 236 6.65 15.75 4.44
C GLY A 236 7.41 16.34 3.26
N LYS A 237 8.00 15.52 2.39
CA LYS A 237 8.66 15.98 1.15
C LYS A 237 7.87 15.52 -0.07
N VAL A 238 7.62 16.44 -1.00
CA VAL A 238 7.11 16.11 -2.33
C VAL A 238 8.20 15.35 -3.08
N VAL A 239 7.89 14.12 -3.50
CA VAL A 239 8.84 13.25 -4.21
C VAL A 239 8.40 12.90 -5.63
N MET A 240 7.14 13.18 -5.98
CA MET A 240 6.54 12.95 -7.29
C MET A 240 5.42 13.96 -7.55
N ARG A 241 5.32 14.46 -8.79
CA ARG A 241 4.13 15.16 -9.29
C ARG A 241 3.69 14.51 -10.59
N LEU A 242 2.40 14.22 -10.68
CA LEU A 242 1.78 13.51 -11.79
C LEU A 242 0.65 14.33 -12.37
N ARG A 243 0.35 14.11 -13.64
CA ARG A 243 -0.75 14.74 -14.34
C ARG A 243 -1.41 13.79 -15.33
N GLY A 244 -2.74 13.70 -15.36
CA GLY A 244 -3.46 12.91 -16.38
C GLY A 244 -4.88 12.54 -16.00
#